data_AF-A0A9E6Z866-F1
#
_entry.id   AF-A0A9E6Z866-F1
#
_cell.length_a   1.000
_cell.length_b   1.000
_cell.length_c   1.000
_cell.angle_alpha   90.00
_cell.angle_beta   90.00
_cell.angle_gamma   90.00
#
_symmetry.space_group_name_H-M   'P 1'
#
loop_
_entity.id
_entity.type
_entity.pdbx_description
1 polymer ?
#
loop_
_entity_poly.entity_id
_entity_poly.type
_entity_poly.pdbx_seq_one_letter_code
_entity_poly.pdbx_strand_id
1 'polypeptide(L)'
;MTALTVFCAGGFCGYYVVWRVTPALHSPLMAVTNAISSVIIVGALIVAGGNAFDVSKIMGFVAVVLASINIFGGFIVTQRMLAMFKKKK
;
A
#
# COMPACT_ATOMS: atom_id res chain seq x y z
N MET A 1 -2.50 -17.04 -18.39
CA MET A 1 -1.74 -15.78 -18.24
C MET A 1 -0.60 -16.06 -17.27
N THR A 2 0.67 -15.90 -17.66
CA THR A 2 1.80 -16.18 -16.76
C THR A 2 2.05 -15.00 -15.81
N ALA A 3 2.61 -15.24 -14.63
CA ALA A 3 2.89 -14.19 -13.63
C ALA A 3 3.79 -13.07 -14.20
N LEU A 4 4.69 -13.42 -15.11
CA LEU A 4 5.55 -12.46 -15.82
C LEU A 4 4.74 -11.49 -16.69
N THR A 5 3.72 -11.97 -17.40
CA THR A 5 2.84 -11.10 -18.20
C THR A 5 2.09 -10.11 -17.31
N VAL A 6 1.60 -10.56 -16.15
CA VAL A 6 0.91 -9.69 -15.17
C VAL A 6 1.87 -8.66 -14.59
N PHE A 7 3.09 -9.07 -14.23
CA PHE A 7 4.12 -8.17 -13.72
C PHE A 7 4.48 -7.07 -14.73
N CYS A 8 4.77 -7.44 -15.98
CA CYS A 8 5.09 -6.48 -17.04
C CYS A 8 3.91 -5.53 -17.29
N ALA A 9 2.69 -6.05 -17.48
CA ALA A 9 1.51 -5.23 -17.73
C ALA A 9 1.19 -4.27 -16.57
N GLY A 10 1.34 -4.72 -15.32
CA GLY A 10 1.17 -3.89 -14.13
C GLY A 10 2.20 -2.76 -14.06
N GLY A 11 3.47 -3.04 -14.38
CA GLY A 11 4.53 -2.03 -14.44
C GLY A 11 4.27 -0.96 -15.50
N PHE A 12 3.86 -1.37 -16.71
CA PHE A 12 3.44 -0.43 -17.77
C PHE A 12 2.27 0.44 -17.32
N CYS A 13 1.23 -0.16 -16.75
CA CYS A 13 0.07 0.58 -16.23
C CYS A 13 0.49 1.63 -15.17
N GLY A 14 1.31 1.22 -14.19
CA GLY A 14 1.80 2.10 -13.14
C GLY A 14 2.58 3.31 -13.67
N TYR A 15 3.44 3.10 -14.66
CA TYR A 15 4.20 4.18 -15.31
C TYR A 15 3.29 5.25 -15.92
N TYR A 16 2.30 4.83 -16.74
CA TYR A 16 1.38 5.76 -17.39
C TYR A 16 0.45 6.49 -16.40
N VAL A 17 0.09 5.83 -15.30
CA VAL A 17 -0.73 6.43 -14.23
C VAL A 17 0.02 7.55 -13.52
N VAL A 18 1.31 7.37 -13.21
CA VAL A 18 2.11 8.36 -12.47
C VAL A 18 2.60 9.51 -13.36
N TRP A 19 2.87 9.25 -14.64
CA TRP A 19 3.49 10.23 -15.56
C TRP A 19 2.73 11.56 -15.73
N ARG A 20 1.40 11.57 -15.51
CA ARG A 20 0.54 12.74 -15.72
C ARG A 20 0.01 13.38 -14.43
N VAL A 21 0.64 13.11 -13.29
CA VAL A 21 0.25 13.75 -12.03
C VAL A 21 0.58 15.25 -12.05
N THR A 22 -0.29 16.08 -11.48
CA THR A 22 -0.02 17.51 -11.35
C THR A 22 1.12 17.74 -10.34
N PRO A 23 2.05 18.69 -10.58
CA PRO A 23 3.24 18.85 -9.72
C PRO A 23 2.93 19.07 -8.23
N ALA A 24 1.81 19.73 -7.92
CA ALA A 24 1.36 19.98 -6.55
C ALA A 24 0.94 18.69 -5.80
N LEU A 25 0.65 17.60 -6.52
CA LEU A 25 0.20 16.34 -5.96
C LEU A 25 1.32 15.31 -5.77
N HIS A 26 2.60 15.61 -6.06
CA HIS A 26 3.69 14.65 -5.86
C HIS A 26 3.84 14.18 -4.39
N SER A 27 3.73 15.09 -3.42
CA SER A 27 3.81 14.72 -2.00
C SER A 27 2.59 13.89 -1.55
N PRO A 28 1.34 14.27 -1.88
CA PRO A 28 0.18 13.39 -1.68
C PRO A 28 0.29 12.04 -2.39
N LEU A 29 0.84 12.01 -3.60
CA LEU A 29 1.04 10.78 -4.38
C LEU A 29 2.03 9.84 -3.66
N MET A 30 3.12 10.38 -3.13
CA MET A 30 4.08 9.61 -2.33
C MET A 30 3.42 9.02 -1.07
N ALA A 31 2.54 9.77 -0.41
CA ALA A 31 1.81 9.27 0.75
C ALA A 31 0.83 8.13 0.37
N VAL A 32 0.13 8.26 -0.76
CA VAL A 32 -0.76 7.21 -1.31
C VAL A 32 0.02 5.95 -1.64
N THR A 33 1.14 6.07 -2.38
CA THR A 33 1.90 4.88 -2.80
C THR A 33 2.53 4.15 -1.60
N ASN A 34 2.91 4.88 -0.55
CA ASN A 34 3.31 4.29 0.72
C ASN A 34 2.15 3.48 1.35
N ALA A 35 0.95 4.06 1.45
CA ALA A 35 -0.21 3.34 1.98
C ALA A 35 -0.56 2.08 1.16
N ILE A 36 -0.50 2.17 -0.18
CA ILE A 36 -0.78 1.05 -1.10
C ILE A 36 0.27 -0.05 -1.00
N SER A 37 1.54 0.27 -0.72
CA SER A 37 2.61 -0.72 -0.55
C SER A 37 2.31 -1.77 0.53
N SER A 38 1.38 -1.45 1.44
CA SER A 38 0.89 -2.35 2.49
C SER A 38 0.07 -3.54 1.98
N VAL A 39 -0.02 -3.79 0.66
CA VAL A 39 -0.54 -5.04 0.07
C VAL A 39 0.15 -6.29 0.65
N ILE A 40 1.34 -6.12 1.23
CA ILE A 40 2.08 -7.13 2.01
C ILE A 40 1.21 -7.76 3.12
N ILE A 41 0.17 -7.07 3.61
CA ILE A 41 -0.79 -7.61 4.58
C ILE A 41 -1.42 -8.94 4.14
N VAL A 42 -1.62 -9.13 2.83
CA VAL A 42 -2.17 -10.39 2.28
C VAL A 42 -1.23 -11.56 2.59
N GLY A 43 0.09 -11.37 2.38
CA GLY A 43 1.08 -12.38 2.73
C GLY A 43 1.19 -12.60 4.24
N ALA A 44 1.14 -11.52 5.01
CA ALA A 44 1.21 -11.58 6.47
C ALA A 44 0.03 -12.38 7.07
N LEU A 45 -1.19 -12.19 6.54
CA LEU A 45 -2.37 -12.94 6.96
C LEU A 45 -2.27 -14.43 6.63
N ILE A 46 -1.73 -14.79 5.46
CA ILE A 46 -1.50 -16.21 5.09
C ILE A 46 -0.56 -16.88 6.08
N VAL A 47 0.53 -16.21 6.46
CA VAL A 47 1.51 -16.73 7.42
C VAL A 47 0.92 -16.79 8.83
N ALA A 48 0.23 -15.75 9.27
CA ALA A 48 -0.40 -15.69 10.59
C ALA A 48 -1.54 -16.70 10.77
N GLY A 49 -2.24 -17.05 9.69
CA GLY A 49 -3.33 -18.03 9.66
C GLY A 49 -2.90 -19.49 9.67
N GLY A 50 -1.59 -19.78 9.73
CA GLY A 50 -1.06 -21.14 9.78
C GLY A 50 -1.50 -21.94 11.02
N ASN A 51 -1.64 -23.26 10.85
CA ASN A 51 -2.13 -24.17 11.90
C ASN A 51 -1.07 -24.50 12.97
N ALA A 52 0.23 -24.42 12.65
CA ALA A 52 1.31 -24.70 13.59
C ALA A 52 1.71 -23.44 14.38
N PHE A 53 1.98 -23.60 15.67
CA PHE A 53 2.53 -22.55 16.53
C PHE A 53 4.07 -22.50 16.39
N ASP A 54 4.51 -21.93 15.27
CA ASP A 54 5.93 -21.75 14.96
C ASP A 54 6.33 -20.28 15.00
N VAL A 55 7.65 -20.02 14.99
CA VAL A 55 8.23 -18.67 14.87
C VAL A 55 7.62 -17.89 13.70
N SER A 56 7.31 -18.57 12.59
CA SER A 56 6.65 -18.01 11.42
C SER A 56 5.29 -17.37 11.76
N LYS A 57 4.50 -17.99 12.64
CA LYS A 57 3.18 -17.46 13.03
C LYS A 57 3.30 -16.18 13.85
N ILE A 58 4.28 -16.13 14.75
CA ILE A 58 4.60 -14.92 15.54
C ILE A 58 5.07 -13.79 14.60
N MET A 59 5.97 -14.10 13.67
CA MET A 59 6.44 -13.14 12.66
C MET A 59 5.30 -12.65 11.76
N GLY A 60 4.40 -13.55 11.35
CA GLY A 60 3.19 -13.22 10.60
C GLY A 60 2.28 -12.26 11.37
N PHE A 61 2.06 -12.52 12.66
CA PHE A 61 1.28 -11.62 13.53
C PHE A 61 1.91 -10.23 13.63
N VAL A 62 3.23 -10.15 13.88
CA VAL A 62 3.96 -8.87 13.91
C VAL A 62 3.87 -8.15 12.57
N ALA A 63 4.01 -8.88 11.46
CA ALA A 63 3.87 -8.32 10.11
C ALA A 63 2.47 -7.77 9.85
N VAL A 64 1.41 -8.45 10.32
CA VAL A 64 0.03 -7.93 10.23
C VAL A 64 -0.10 -6.62 11.00
N VAL A 65 0.41 -6.55 12.23
CA VAL A 65 0.36 -5.32 13.05
C VAL A 65 1.08 -4.17 12.35
N LEU A 66 2.30 -4.39 11.88
CA LEU A 66 3.08 -3.36 11.18
C LEU A 66 2.43 -2.92 9.87
N ALA A 67 1.89 -3.87 9.09
CA ALA A 67 1.18 -3.56 7.86
C ALA A 67 -0.10 -2.75 8.15
N SER A 68 -0.88 -3.12 9.17
CA SER A 68 -2.05 -2.37 9.60
C SER A 68 -1.70 -0.93 9.98
N ILE A 69 -0.61 -0.70 10.74
CA ILE A 69 -0.16 0.65 11.10
C ILE A 69 0.14 1.48 9.83
N ASN A 70 0.83 0.89 8.85
CA ASN A 70 1.12 1.59 7.59
C ASN A 70 -0.16 1.88 6.78
N ILE A 71 -1.11 0.94 6.70
CA ILE A 71 -2.42 1.16 6.05
C ILE A 71 -3.14 2.35 6.69
N PHE A 72 -3.43 2.26 8.00
CA PHE A 72 -4.23 3.28 8.67
C PHE A 72 -3.50 4.63 8.70
N GLY A 73 -2.22 4.64 9.07
CA GLY A 73 -1.41 5.86 9.10
C GLY A 73 -1.27 6.50 7.73
N GLY A 74 -0.93 5.70 6.71
CA GLY A 74 -0.74 6.16 5.33
C GLY A 74 -2.03 6.75 4.73
N PHE A 75 -3.17 6.09 4.91
CA PHE A 75 -4.45 6.60 4.41
C PHE A 75 -4.93 7.84 5.18
N ILE A 76 -4.78 7.89 6.52
CA ILE A 76 -5.16 9.08 7.30
C ILE A 76 -4.33 10.30 6.88
N VAL A 77 -3.01 10.15 6.78
CA VAL A 77 -2.11 11.25 6.38
C VAL A 77 -2.45 11.71 4.95
N THR A 78 -2.64 10.77 4.02
CA THR A 78 -3.07 11.07 2.66
C THR A 78 -4.38 11.87 2.63
N GLN A 79 -5.39 11.46 3.40
CA GLN A 79 -6.67 12.17 3.46
C GLN A 79 -6.48 13.60 3.97
N ARG A 80 -5.65 13.81 4.99
CA ARG A 80 -5.33 15.15 5.50
C ARG A 80 -4.61 15.99 4.46
N MET A 81 -3.69 15.41 3.69
CA MET A 81 -3.01 16.10 2.60
C MET A 81 -3.97 16.51 1.48
N LEU A 82 -4.82 15.60 1.02
CA LEU A 82 -5.80 15.87 -0.04
C LEU A 82 -6.89 16.85 0.41
N ALA A 83 -7.25 16.86 1.70
CA ALA A 83 -8.19 17.83 2.25
C ALA A 83 -7.71 19.28 2.12
N MET A 84 -6.39 19.53 2.10
CA MET A 84 -5.82 20.86 1.89
C MET A 84 -6.09 21.43 0.49
N PHE A 85 -6.38 20.56 -0.49
CA PHE A 85 -6.71 20.96 -1.87
C PHE A 85 -8.22 21.17 -2.09
N LYS A 86 -9.06 20.80 -1.12
CA LYS A 86 -10.50 21.09 -1.21
C LYS A 86 -10.71 22.58 -0.98
N LYS A 87 -11.36 23.27 -1.93
CA LYS A 87 -11.85 24.63 -1.71
C LYS A 87 -12.73 24.64 -0.46
N LYS A 88 -12.43 25.51 0.51
CA LYS A 88 -13.37 25.83 1.60
C LYS A 88 -14.66 26.34 0.95
N LYS A 89 -15.78 25.69 1.25
CA LYS A 89 -17.09 26.32 1.10
C LYS A 89 -17.21 27.43 2.14
#